data_AF-A0A8J7MVY4-F1
#
_entry.id   AF-A0A8J7MVY4-F1
#
_cell.length_a   1.000
_cell.length_b   1.000
_cell.length_c   1.000
_cell.angle_alpha   90.00
_cell.angle_beta   90.00
_cell.angle_gamma   90.00
#
_symmetry.space_group_name_H-M   'P 1'
#
loop_
_entity.id
_entity.type
_entity.pdbx_description
1 polymer ?
#
loop_
_entity_poly.entity_id
_entity_poly.type
_entity_poly.pdbx_seq_one_letter_code
_entity_poly.pdbx_strand_id
1 'polypeptide(L)'
;MKTDLECVLHRRLQKRLGQAIKTFELIEKGDRILLGLSGGKDSLSLLDLLGERMLHSNGYFCVEAVHVRMKNIHYETDVQYLKDRCNKWRIPLHVIETGYEEDRNKKRTPCFLCSWNRRKVLFS
;
A
#
# COMPACT_ATOMS: atom_id res chain seq x y z
N MET A 1 4.00 -22.13 12.43
CA MET A 1 5.47 -22.09 12.46
C MET A 1 5.94 -21.68 11.08
N LYS A 2 6.65 -20.56 10.91
CA LYS A 2 7.24 -20.22 9.59
C LYS A 2 8.34 -21.22 9.29
N THR A 3 8.41 -21.70 8.05
CA THR A 3 9.49 -22.59 7.61
C THR A 3 10.85 -21.88 7.67
N ASP A 4 11.94 -22.63 7.77
CA ASP A 4 13.30 -22.04 7.77
C ASP A 4 13.55 -21.18 6.52
N LEU A 5 13.03 -21.61 5.37
CA LEU A 5 13.15 -20.89 4.11
C LEU A 5 12.40 -19.55 4.13
N GLU A 6 11.17 -19.52 4.66
CA GLU A 6 10.38 -18.29 4.78
C GLU A 6 11.08 -17.27 5.71
N CYS A 7 11.66 -17.73 6.81
CA CYS A 7 12.45 -16.88 7.70
C CYS A 7 13.67 -16.28 7.00
N VAL A 8 14.40 -17.07 6.20
CA VAL A 8 15.55 -16.60 5.43
C VAL A 8 15.14 -15.56 4.38
N LEU A 9 14.08 -15.83 3.61
CA LEU A 9 13.57 -14.91 2.60
C LEU A 9 13.09 -13.59 3.23
N HIS A 10 12.33 -13.67 4.32
CA HIS A 10 11.83 -12.51 5.06
C HIS A 10 12.96 -11.60 5.54
N ARG A 11 14.00 -12.17 6.16
CA ARG A 11 15.18 -11.42 6.59
C ARG A 11 15.91 -10.76 5.42
N ARG A 12 16.02 -11.47 4.28
CA ARG A 12 16.62 -10.91 3.06
C ARG A 12 15.83 -9.71 2.54
N LEU A 13 14.51 -9.79 2.50
CA LEU A 13 13.64 -8.68 2.08
C LEU A 13 13.75 -7.49 3.03
N GLN A 14 13.71 -7.72 4.34
CA GLN A 14 13.87 -6.66 5.34
C GLN A 14 15.23 -5.95 5.24
N LYS A 15 16.30 -6.70 4.96
CA LYS A 15 17.63 -6.12 4.72
C LYS A 15 17.64 -5.23 3.47
N ARG A 16 17.07 -5.71 2.36
CA ARG A 16 17.00 -4.94 1.09
C ARG A 16 16.15 -3.69 1.24
N LEU A 17 15.01 -3.78 1.92
CA LEU A 17 14.17 -2.62 2.21
C LEU A 17 14.94 -1.58 3.04
N GLY A 18 15.60 -2.00 4.13
CA GLY A 18 16.40 -1.10 4.95
C GLY A 18 17.55 -0.43 4.18
N GLN A 19 18.20 -1.18 3.28
CA GLN A 19 19.22 -0.62 2.39
C GLN A 19 18.63 0.43 1.45
N ALA A 20 17.50 0.14 0.80
CA ALA A 20 16.84 1.09 -0.09
C ALA A 20 16.41 2.37 0.64
N ILE A 21 15.78 2.24 1.83
CA ILE A 21 15.39 3.40 2.65
C ILE A 21 16.60 4.28 2.96
N LYS A 22 17.73 3.68 3.33
CA LYS A 22 18.95 4.44 3.65
C LYS A 22 19.63 5.04 2.42
N THR A 23 19.74 4.28 1.33
CA THR A 23 20.45 4.71 0.11
C THR A 23 19.72 5.83 -0.61
N PHE A 24 18.39 5.79 -0.62
CA PHE A 24 17.56 6.77 -1.33
C PHE A 24 16.87 7.75 -0.39
N GLU A 25 17.24 7.75 0.90
CA GLU A 25 16.72 8.69 1.91
C GLU A 25 15.18 8.76 1.91
N LEU A 26 14.52 7.59 1.81
CA LEU A 26 13.07 7.51 1.56
C LEU A 26 12.21 7.82 2.78
N ILE A 27 12.77 7.70 3.99
CA ILE A 27 12.05 7.86 5.25
C ILE A 27 12.92 8.62 6.24
N GLU A 28 12.40 9.75 6.70
CA GLU A 28 13.00 10.60 7.72
C GLU A 28 12.24 10.52 9.04
N LYS A 29 12.82 11.12 10.09
CA LYS A 29 12.22 11.13 11.42
C LYS A 29 10.99 12.04 11.42
N GLY A 30 9.86 11.49 11.86
CA GLY A 30 8.59 12.20 11.93
C GLY A 30 7.70 12.00 10.70
N ASP A 31 8.15 11.23 9.71
CA ASP A 31 7.37 10.98 8.50
C ASP A 31 6.04 10.29 8.78
N ARG A 32 5.01 10.77 8.08
CA ARG A 32 3.69 10.13 7.99
C ARG A 32 3.50 9.58 6.59
N ILE A 33 3.61 8.27 6.47
CA ILE A 33 3.65 7.58 5.17
C ILE A 33 2.26 7.04 4.84
N LEU A 34 1.73 7.42 3.66
CA LEU A 34 0.50 6.86 3.13
C LEU A 34 0.81 5.70 2.16
N LEU A 35 0.42 4.48 2.52
CA LEU A 35 0.59 3.27 1.73
C LEU A 35 -0.64 3.01 0.85
N GLY A 36 -0.48 3.03 -0.46
CA GLY A 36 -1.50 2.56 -1.40
C GLY A 36 -1.66 1.03 -1.35
N LEU A 37 -2.78 0.55 -0.82
CA LEU A 37 -3.07 -0.87 -0.65
C LEU A 37 -4.06 -1.36 -1.73
N SER A 38 -3.55 -2.02 -2.78
CA SER A 38 -4.38 -2.53 -3.88
C SER A 38 -4.99 -3.91 -3.61
N GLY A 39 -4.46 -4.64 -2.63
CA GLY A 39 -4.76 -6.06 -2.40
C GLY A 39 -3.91 -7.02 -3.24
N GLY A 40 -3.03 -6.49 -4.10
CA GLY A 40 -2.03 -7.29 -4.78
C GLY A 40 -0.89 -7.71 -3.86
N LYS A 41 -0.21 -8.80 -4.21
CA LYS A 41 0.93 -9.37 -3.45
C LYS A 41 2.01 -8.34 -3.13
N ASP A 42 2.30 -7.41 -4.04
CA ASP A 42 3.35 -6.41 -3.84
C ASP A 42 2.97 -5.41 -2.75
N SER A 43 1.75 -4.85 -2.81
CA SER A 43 1.24 -3.93 -1.79
C SER A 43 1.07 -4.60 -0.42
N LEU A 44 0.66 -5.87 -0.38
CA LEU A 44 0.54 -6.65 0.84
C LEU A 44 1.90 -7.00 1.46
N SER A 45 2.89 -7.30 0.61
CA SER A 45 4.26 -7.54 1.07
C SER A 45 4.88 -6.25 1.62
N LEU A 46 4.64 -5.13 0.95
CA LEU A 46 5.12 -3.83 1.42
C LEU A 46 4.47 -3.43 2.76
N LEU A 47 3.16 -3.70 2.92
CA LEU A 47 2.45 -3.53 4.20
C LEU A 47 3.11 -4.34 5.33
N ASP A 48 3.41 -5.62 5.08
CA ASP A 48 4.06 -6.47 6.09
C ASP A 48 5.47 -5.95 6.46
N LEU A 49 6.28 -5.59 5.46
CA LEU A 49 7.65 -5.17 5.69
C LEU A 49 7.74 -3.82 6.41
N LEU A 50 6.94 -2.83 5.96
CA LEU A 50 6.88 -1.51 6.59
C LEU A 50 6.20 -1.56 7.96
N GLY A 51 5.14 -2.35 8.12
CA GLY A 51 4.44 -2.50 9.40
C GLY A 51 5.33 -3.07 10.49
N GLU A 52 6.11 -4.11 10.19
CA GLU A 52 7.09 -4.66 11.13
C GLU A 52 8.17 -3.63 11.49
N ARG A 53 8.70 -2.92 10.49
CA ARG A 53 9.73 -1.91 10.72
C ARG A 53 9.21 -0.71 11.50
N MET A 54 7.96 -0.30 11.29
CA MET A 54 7.29 0.75 12.03
C MET A 54 7.15 0.38 13.52
N LEU A 55 6.72 -0.85 13.83
CA LEU A 55 6.63 -1.30 15.23
C LEU A 55 7.98 -1.31 15.93
N HIS A 56 9.06 -1.67 15.22
CA HIS A 56 10.41 -1.67 15.77
C HIS A 56 11.10 -0.30 15.75
N SER A 57 10.52 0.73 15.11
CA SER A 57 11.15 2.04 14.97
C SER A 57 10.95 2.95 16.19
N ASN A 58 10.15 2.51 17.18
CA ASN A 58 9.80 3.29 18.37
C ASN A 58 9.27 4.69 18.04
N GLY A 59 8.39 4.78 17.04
CA GLY A 59 7.75 6.04 16.63
C GLY A 59 8.62 6.94 15.75
N TYR A 60 9.67 6.42 15.11
CA TYR A 60 10.48 7.18 14.15
C TYR A 60 9.66 7.67 12.96
N PHE A 61 8.69 6.89 12.52
CA PHE A 61 7.74 7.22 11.45
C PHE A 61 6.43 6.47 11.72
N CYS A 62 5.33 6.91 11.10
CA CYS A 62 4.06 6.18 11.12
C CYS A 62 3.56 5.87 9.72
N VAL A 63 2.78 4.80 9.59
CA VAL A 63 2.19 4.35 8.33
C VAL A 63 0.69 4.31 8.47
N GLU A 64 -0.01 4.85 7.47
CA GLU A 64 -1.44 4.69 7.26
C GLU A 64 -1.65 4.06 5.89
N ALA A 65 -2.68 3.24 5.72
CA ALA A 65 -2.99 2.58 4.46
C ALA A 65 -4.22 3.21 3.81
N VAL A 66 -4.25 3.24 2.47
CA VAL A 66 -5.41 3.69 1.69
C VAL A 66 -5.73 2.68 0.59
N HIS A 67 -7.00 2.27 0.52
CA HIS A 67 -7.55 1.50 -0.58
C HIS A 67 -8.51 2.37 -1.39
N VAL A 68 -8.20 2.60 -2.67
CA VAL A 68 -9.06 3.38 -3.57
C VAL A 68 -9.90 2.43 -4.43
N ARG A 69 -11.21 2.38 -4.15
CA ARG A 69 -12.21 1.61 -4.88
C ARG A 69 -12.73 2.36 -6.10
N MET A 70 -12.76 1.72 -7.27
CA MET A 70 -13.42 2.28 -8.46
C MET A 70 -14.83 1.71 -8.60
N LYS A 71 -15.85 2.58 -8.54
CA LYS A 71 -17.26 2.19 -8.72
C LYS A 71 -17.54 1.61 -10.11
N ASN A 72 -16.84 2.13 -11.13
CA ASN A 72 -17.09 1.80 -12.54
C ASN A 72 -16.27 0.61 -13.04
N ILE A 73 -15.56 -0.10 -12.15
CA ILE A 73 -14.82 -1.32 -12.50
C ILE A 73 -15.27 -2.41 -11.56
N HIS A 74 -15.79 -3.50 -12.13
CA HIS A 74 -16.12 -4.71 -11.40
C HIS A 74 -14.83 -5.44 -11.02
N TYR A 75 -14.20 -5.01 -9.93
CA TYR A 75 -13.23 -5.82 -9.22
C TYR A 75 -13.69 -5.98 -7.78
N GLU A 76 -13.67 -7.22 -7.33
CA GLU A 76 -13.99 -7.57 -5.95
C GLU A 76 -12.66 -7.65 -5.19
N THR A 77 -12.33 -6.59 -4.47
CA THR A 77 -11.30 -6.66 -3.43
C THR A 77 -12.00 -6.82 -2.10
N ASP A 78 -11.66 -7.89 -1.38
CA ASP A 78 -12.16 -8.11 -0.02
C ASP A 78 -11.58 -7.05 0.92
N VAL A 79 -12.38 -6.01 1.18
CA VAL A 79 -12.03 -4.91 2.08
C VAL A 79 -11.85 -5.43 3.51
N GLN A 80 -12.57 -6.46 3.93
CA GLN A 80 -12.42 -7.02 5.27
C GLN A 80 -11.06 -7.69 5.42
N TYR A 81 -10.66 -8.48 4.41
CA TYR A 81 -9.32 -9.03 4.35
C TYR A 81 -8.25 -7.94 4.43
N LEU A 82 -8.39 -6.83 3.70
CA LEU A 82 -7.44 -5.71 3.79
C LEU A 82 -7.38 -5.09 5.18
N LYS A 83 -8.54 -4.88 5.82
CA LYS A 83 -8.61 -4.37 7.20
C LYS A 83 -7.89 -5.28 8.17
N ASP A 84 -8.13 -6.59 8.10
CA ASP A 84 -7.50 -7.56 8.99
C ASP A 84 -5.97 -7.59 8.82
N ARG A 85 -5.50 -7.47 7.58
CA ARG A 85 -4.07 -7.36 7.25
C ARG A 85 -3.43 -6.10 7.81
N CYS A 86 -4.11 -4.95 7.75
CA CYS A 86 -3.65 -3.70 8.35
C CYS A 86 -3.65 -3.73 9.88
N ASN A 87 -4.70 -4.31 10.47
CA ASN A 87 -4.88 -4.43 11.92
C ASN A 87 -3.75 -5.23 12.59
N LYS A 88 -3.23 -6.25 11.91
CA LYS A 88 -2.05 -7.02 12.37
C LYS A 88 -0.87 -6.12 12.76
N TRP A 89 -0.68 -5.00 12.06
CA TRP A 89 0.40 -4.04 12.30
C TRP A 89 -0.07 -2.75 12.97
N ARG A 90 -1.34 -2.68 13.40
CA ARG A 90 -1.99 -1.48 13.97
C ARG A 90 -1.93 -0.28 13.02
N ILE A 91 -2.00 -0.54 11.72
CA ILE A 91 -2.03 0.49 10.67
C ILE A 91 -3.49 0.82 10.37
N PRO A 92 -3.93 2.09 10.45
CA PRO A 92 -5.26 2.49 10.01
C PRO A 92 -5.45 2.26 8.52
N LEU A 93 -6.63 1.77 8.10
CA LEU A 93 -6.99 1.63 6.68
C LEU A 93 -8.11 2.61 6.31
N HIS A 94 -7.80 3.51 5.39
CA HIS A 94 -8.75 4.41 4.74
C HIS A 94 -9.29 3.77 3.48
N VAL A 95 -10.60 3.72 3.32
CA VAL A 95 -11.23 3.22 2.09
C VAL A 95 -11.92 4.37 1.41
N ILE A 96 -11.47 4.71 0.20
CA ILE A 96 -12.02 5.82 -0.57
C ILE A 96 -12.66 5.25 -1.82
N GLU A 97 -13.90 5.63 -2.08
CA GLU A 97 -14.59 5.26 -3.32
C GLU A 97 -14.56 6.42 -4.32
N THR A 98 -14.20 6.13 -5.56
CA THR A 98 -14.22 7.08 -6.67
C THR A 98 -14.70 6.40 -7.94
N GLY A 99 -14.92 7.20 -8.99
CA GLY A 99 -15.35 6.74 -10.30
C GLY A 99 -14.79 7.66 -11.37
N TYR A 100 -14.98 7.26 -12.62
CA TYR A 100 -14.64 8.11 -13.77
C TYR A 100 -15.77 8.06 -14.78
N GLU A 101 -16.05 9.19 -15.40
CA GLU A 101 -16.97 9.22 -16.54
C GLU A 101 -16.28 8.62 -17.77
N GLU A 102 -17.04 7.90 -18.60
CA GLU A 102 -16.52 7.41 -19.87
C GLU A 102 -16.08 8.59 -20.74
N ASP A 103 -14.81 8.61 -21.12
CA ASP A 103 -14.25 9.70 -21.89
C ASP A 103 -14.77 9.64 -23.34
N ARG A 104 -15.32 10.74 -23.83
CA ARG A 104 -15.73 10.87 -25.25
C ARG A 104 -14.53 10.74 -26.20
N ASN A 105 -13.31 10.94 -25.69
CA ASN A 105 -12.08 10.74 -26.42
C ASN A 105 -11.62 9.27 -26.40
N LYS A 106 -11.88 8.55 -27.50
CA LYS A 106 -11.49 7.14 -27.72
C LYS A 106 -9.99 6.85 -27.53
N LYS A 107 -9.12 7.86 -27.45
CA LYS A 107 -7.68 7.68 -27.16
C LYS A 107 -7.39 7.34 -25.71
N ARG A 108 -8.29 7.66 -24.76
CA ARG A 108 -8.07 7.38 -23.34
C ARG A 108 -8.65 6.03 -22.97
N THR A 109 -7.78 5.08 -22.63
CA THR A 109 -8.21 3.73 -22.25
C THR A 109 -8.81 3.72 -20.84
N PRO A 110 -9.70 2.76 -20.52
CA PRO A 110 -10.23 2.57 -19.16
C PRO A 110 -9.15 2.43 -18.08
N CYS A 111 -8.05 1.75 -18.39
CA CYS A 111 -6.90 1.61 -17.49
C CYS A 111 -6.20 2.95 -17.22
N PHE A 112 -6.09 3.81 -18.24
CA PHE A 112 -5.56 5.17 -18.06
C PHE A 112 -6.46 6.00 -17.15
N LEU A 113 -7.77 6.00 -17.39
CA LEU A 113 -8.75 6.75 -16.59
C LEU A 113 -8.78 6.25 -15.13
N CYS A 114 -8.73 4.93 -14.92
CA CYS A 114 -8.62 4.33 -13.59
C CYS A 114 -7.36 4.79 -12.85
N SER A 115 -6.18 4.64 -13.48
CA SER A 115 -4.90 5.04 -12.88
C SER A 115 -4.84 6.54 -12.57
N TRP A 116 -5.39 7.36 -13.47
CA TRP A 116 -5.46 8.81 -13.30
C TRP A 116 -6.34 9.19 -12.11
N ASN A 117 -7.56 8.67 -12.04
CA ASN A 117 -8.51 9.02 -10.98
C ASN A 117 -8.09 8.47 -9.61
N ARG A 118 -7.43 7.29 -9.55
CA ARG A 118 -6.82 6.80 -8.30
C ARG A 118 -5.81 7.78 -7.76
N ARG A 119 -4.91 8.29 -8.60
CA ARG A 119 -3.90 9.26 -8.20
C ARG A 119 -4.52 10.60 -7.82
N LYS A 120 -5.49 11.09 -8.60
CA LYS A 120 -6.18 12.36 -8.34
C LYS A 120 -6.70 12.42 -6.90
N VAL A 121 -7.40 11.37 -6.45
CA VAL A 121 -7.99 11.28 -5.11
C VAL A 121 -6.94 11.26 -3.97
N LEU A 122 -5.71 10.82 -4.23
CA LEU A 122 -4.65 10.78 -3.22
C LEU A 122 -3.98 12.14 -3.01
N PHE A 123 -4.09 13.07 -3.96
CA PHE A 123 -3.42 14.37 -3.95
C PHE A 123 -4.40 15.55 -3.95
N SER A 124 -5.70 15.29 -3.84
CA SER A 124 -6.78 16.30 -3.79
C SER A 124 -7.35 16.42 -2.40
#